data_AF-H9UDL7-F1
#
_entry.id   AF-H9UDL7-F1
#
_cell.length_a   1.000
_cell.length_b   1.000
_cell.length_c   1.000
_cell.angle_alpha   90.00
_cell.angle_beta   90.00
_cell.angle_gamma   90.00
#
_symmetry.space_group_name_H-M   'P 1'
#
loop_
_entity.id
_entity.type
_entity.pdbx_description
1 polymer ?
#
loop_
_entity_poly.entity_id
_entity_poly.type
_entity_poly.pdbx_seq_one_letter_code
_entity_poly.pdbx_strand_id
1 'polypeptide(L)'
;MNVWKEYDLSRLGKCVKSLFNNTFSAQCDKQVREFIAAKVYKKTCGKPENLGLGQMEEVVDEVYQQSMERILKFKQKLKDFEPLQIATYFNRIVDNLIEDFRKASEKKPLSIDVTVKEEDDELELSEVISDNTALTSEEIFDKLVAQDIFEEFKSYVKGKELDLCDFIYYSGYSKDAQFREYPSADARYKAHQRVRERIRKFFEEVVNVSPSVVKIVIQKYKSEICDHIRFNK
;
A
#
# COMPACT_ATOMS: atom_id res chain seq x y z
N MET A 1 25.52 6.92 17.21
CA MET A 1 24.08 7.32 17.23
C MET A 1 23.40 6.61 18.38
N ASN A 2 22.70 7.33 19.26
CA ASN A 2 21.88 6.72 20.31
C ASN A 2 20.56 6.23 19.69
N VAL A 3 20.49 4.95 19.34
CA VAL A 3 19.40 4.33 18.54
C VAL A 3 18.14 4.02 19.37
N TRP A 4 18.13 4.34 20.66
CA TRP A 4 17.07 3.94 21.61
C TRP A 4 16.14 5.07 22.07
N LYS A 5 16.13 6.23 21.39
CA LYS A 5 15.10 7.24 21.67
C LYS A 5 13.79 6.80 21.04
N GLU A 6 12.79 6.50 21.88
CA GLU A 6 11.40 6.56 21.45
C GLU A 6 11.17 7.95 20.81
N TYR A 7 10.81 7.96 19.54
CA TYR A 7 10.56 9.20 18.82
C TYR A 7 9.26 9.81 19.32
N ASP A 8 9.31 11.08 19.70
CA ASP A 8 8.11 11.87 19.97
C ASP A 8 7.35 12.08 18.65
N LEU A 9 6.40 11.18 18.38
CA LEU A 9 5.53 11.21 17.21
C LEU A 9 4.70 12.49 17.16
N SER A 10 4.37 13.11 18.31
CA SER A 10 3.62 14.37 18.32
C SER A 10 4.43 15.51 17.69
N ARG A 11 5.74 15.62 18.02
CA ARG A 11 6.62 16.60 17.38
C ARG A 11 6.87 16.31 15.91
N LEU A 12 7.07 15.04 15.53
CA LEU A 12 7.21 14.64 14.12
C LEU A 12 5.97 15.08 13.33
N GLY A 13 4.80 14.80 13.87
CA GLY A 13 3.51 15.19 13.29
C GLY A 13 3.36 16.68 13.08
N LYS A 14 3.77 17.50 14.05
CA LYS A 14 3.76 18.97 13.93
C LYS A 14 4.67 19.43 12.81
N CYS A 15 5.87 18.85 12.71
CA CYS A 15 6.82 19.16 11.65
C CYS A 15 6.28 18.79 10.28
N VAL A 16 5.78 17.58 10.10
CA VAL A 16 5.17 17.15 8.83
C VAL A 16 3.95 18.03 8.48
N LYS A 17 3.09 18.35 9.44
CA LYS A 17 1.94 19.24 9.22
C LYS A 17 2.35 20.64 8.76
N SER A 18 3.51 21.14 9.20
CA SER A 18 4.01 22.46 8.79
C SER A 18 4.34 22.56 7.29
N LEU A 19 4.59 21.43 6.60
CA LEU A 19 4.69 21.37 5.13
C LEU A 19 3.41 21.86 4.46
N PHE A 20 2.25 21.60 5.07
CA PHE A 20 0.97 21.97 4.49
C PHE A 20 0.74 23.48 4.51
N ASN A 21 1.38 24.20 5.44
CA ASN A 21 1.20 25.63 5.61
C ASN A 21 2.41 26.44 5.11
N ASN A 22 3.36 25.80 4.42
CA ASN A 22 4.63 26.40 3.99
C ASN A 22 5.44 27.00 5.15
N THR A 23 5.32 26.42 6.36
CA THR A 23 6.05 26.84 7.57
C THR A 23 7.11 25.82 8.00
N PHE A 24 7.53 24.96 7.08
CA PHE A 24 8.51 23.91 7.32
C PHE A 24 9.90 24.50 7.55
N SER A 25 10.42 24.33 8.77
CA SER A 25 11.71 24.89 9.20
C SER A 25 12.86 23.92 8.99
N ALA A 26 14.10 24.43 8.98
CA ALA A 26 15.31 23.60 8.96
C ALA A 26 15.39 22.63 10.16
N GLN A 27 14.83 23.01 11.31
CA GLN A 27 14.74 22.11 12.46
C GLN A 27 13.78 20.94 12.21
N CYS A 28 12.65 21.21 11.53
CA CYS A 28 11.71 20.17 11.14
C CYS A 28 12.27 19.26 10.04
N ASP A 29 12.98 19.82 9.05
CA ASP A 29 13.71 19.04 8.05
C ASP A 29 14.65 18.04 8.71
N LYS A 30 15.52 18.54 9.61
CA LYS A 30 16.42 17.71 10.39
C LYS A 30 15.69 16.63 11.18
N GLN A 31 14.62 16.99 11.88
CA GLN A 31 13.87 16.03 12.70
C GLN A 31 13.24 14.91 11.86
N VAL A 32 12.71 15.23 10.68
CA VAL A 32 12.12 14.23 9.80
C VAL A 32 13.19 13.31 9.22
N ARG A 33 14.34 13.86 8.79
CA ARG A 33 15.48 13.07 8.30
C ARG A 33 16.06 12.16 9.37
N GLU A 34 16.21 12.64 10.59
CA GLU A 34 16.66 11.83 11.74
C GLU A 34 15.69 10.68 12.02
N PHE A 35 14.39 10.92 11.94
CA PHE A 35 13.36 9.89 12.07
C PHE A 35 13.49 8.82 10.98
N ILE A 36 13.64 9.22 9.72
CA ILE A 36 13.84 8.29 8.59
C ILE A 36 15.14 7.50 8.76
N ALA A 37 16.25 8.14 9.12
CA ALA A 37 17.53 7.48 9.36
C ALA A 37 17.42 6.42 10.46
N ALA A 38 16.70 6.71 11.54
CA ALA A 38 16.44 5.73 12.60
C ALA A 38 15.59 4.55 12.11
N LYS A 39 14.60 4.80 11.25
CA LYS A 39 13.77 3.77 10.63
C LYS A 39 14.56 2.87 9.70
N VAL A 40 15.31 3.45 8.78
CA VAL A 40 16.22 2.73 7.87
C VAL A 40 17.18 1.88 8.68
N TYR A 41 17.87 2.46 9.66
CA TYR A 41 18.81 1.73 10.52
C TYR A 41 18.15 0.54 11.23
N LYS A 42 16.96 0.74 11.81
CA LYS A 42 16.23 -0.33 12.51
C LYS A 42 15.81 -1.45 11.57
N LYS A 43 15.27 -1.10 10.39
CA LYS A 43 14.75 -2.06 9.40
C LYS A 43 15.85 -2.84 8.68
N THR A 44 17.04 -2.26 8.55
CA THR A 44 18.17 -2.89 7.86
C THR A 44 19.22 -3.45 8.82
N CYS A 45 18.99 -3.38 10.13
CA CYS A 45 19.98 -3.72 11.16
C CYS A 45 21.32 -2.99 10.96
N GLY A 46 21.25 -1.72 10.53
CA GLY A 46 22.42 -0.87 10.27
C GLY A 46 23.13 -1.12 8.95
N LYS A 47 22.54 -1.88 8.02
CA LYS A 47 23.08 -2.20 6.69
C LYS A 47 22.20 -1.61 5.58
N PRO A 48 22.16 -0.28 5.41
CA PRO A 48 21.31 0.39 4.42
C PRO A 48 21.54 -0.09 2.98
N GLU A 49 22.73 -0.60 2.66
CA GLU A 49 23.09 -1.18 1.37
C GLU A 49 22.20 -2.36 0.96
N ASN A 50 21.56 -3.04 1.93
CA ASN A 50 20.57 -4.10 1.67
C ASN A 50 19.33 -3.59 0.90
N LEU A 51 19.08 -2.29 0.90
CA LEU A 51 17.99 -1.67 0.15
C LEU A 51 18.39 -1.32 -1.29
N GLY A 52 19.61 -1.64 -1.72
CA GLY A 52 20.06 -1.46 -3.11
C GLY A 52 20.33 0.00 -3.52
N LEU A 53 20.24 0.94 -2.58
CA LEU A 53 20.38 2.38 -2.82
C LEU A 53 21.75 2.96 -2.39
N GLY A 54 22.64 2.14 -1.82
CA GLY A 54 23.98 2.57 -1.41
C GLY A 54 24.09 2.92 0.08
N GLN A 55 24.69 4.07 0.38
CA GLN A 55 25.02 4.48 1.75
C GLN A 55 23.81 5.06 2.51
N MET A 56 23.90 5.14 3.84
CA MET A 56 22.80 5.62 4.71
C MET A 56 22.24 6.98 4.26
N GLU A 57 23.12 7.91 3.90
CA GLU A 57 22.71 9.27 3.51
C GLU A 57 21.87 9.26 2.23
N GLU A 58 22.31 8.51 1.21
CA GLU A 58 21.59 8.34 -0.07
C GLU A 58 20.21 7.71 0.15
N VAL A 59 20.14 6.65 0.96
CA VAL A 59 18.88 5.99 1.29
C VAL A 59 17.92 6.93 2.04
N VAL A 60 18.44 7.70 3.01
CA VAL A 60 17.64 8.64 3.79
C VAL A 60 17.13 9.77 2.91
N ASP A 61 17.96 10.31 2.02
CA ASP A 61 17.58 11.34 1.05
C ASP A 61 16.45 10.86 0.13
N GLU A 62 16.58 9.66 -0.41
CA GLU A 62 15.58 9.08 -1.32
C GLU A 62 14.24 8.82 -0.61
N VAL A 63 14.29 8.15 0.55
CA VAL A 63 13.08 7.90 1.37
C VAL A 63 12.46 9.23 1.81
N TYR A 64 13.27 10.23 2.16
CA TYR A 64 12.79 11.56 2.54
C TYR A 64 12.04 12.24 1.40
N GLN A 65 12.66 12.36 0.22
CA GLN A 65 12.05 13.03 -0.92
C GLN A 65 10.72 12.38 -1.32
N GLN A 66 10.71 11.05 -1.45
CA GLN A 66 9.48 10.33 -1.81
C GLN A 66 8.41 10.42 -0.71
N SER A 67 8.80 10.41 0.56
CA SER A 67 7.85 10.57 1.67
C SER A 67 7.22 11.96 1.69
N MET A 68 8.01 13.01 1.44
CA MET A 68 7.52 14.40 1.34
C MET A 68 6.54 14.56 0.19
N GLU A 69 6.89 14.05 -0.99
CA GLU A 69 6.02 14.12 -2.16
C GLU A 69 4.68 13.41 -1.90
N ARG A 70 4.74 12.18 -1.37
CA ARG A 70 3.55 11.38 -1.05
C ARG A 70 2.66 12.10 -0.05
N ILE A 71 3.20 12.62 1.05
CA ILE A 71 2.36 13.28 2.05
C ILE A 71 1.73 14.58 1.55
N LEU A 72 2.41 15.31 0.66
CA LEU A 72 1.88 16.51 0.02
C LEU A 72 0.71 16.20 -0.94
N LYS A 73 0.70 15.05 -1.61
CA LYS A 73 -0.46 14.61 -2.42
C LYS A 73 -1.74 14.50 -1.60
N PHE A 74 -1.63 14.16 -0.32
CA PHE A 74 -2.75 14.06 0.62
C PHE A 74 -2.94 15.32 1.49
N LYS A 75 -2.25 16.42 1.20
CA LYS A 75 -2.30 17.67 2.00
C LYS A 75 -3.71 18.15 2.31
N GLN A 76 -4.60 18.19 1.31
CA GLN A 76 -5.98 18.66 1.54
C GLN A 76 -6.75 17.73 2.49
N LYS A 77 -6.50 16.43 2.39
CA LYS A 77 -7.17 15.37 3.17
C LYS A 77 -6.64 15.31 4.61
N LEU A 78 -5.36 15.61 4.82
CA LEU A 78 -4.69 15.55 6.12
C LEU A 78 -4.71 16.89 6.89
N LYS A 79 -5.30 17.95 6.31
CA LYS A 79 -5.23 19.31 6.87
C LYS A 79 -5.81 19.39 8.28
N ASP A 80 -6.93 18.71 8.51
CA ASP A 80 -7.67 18.77 9.77
C ASP A 80 -7.22 17.70 10.78
N PHE A 81 -6.23 16.88 10.42
CA PHE A 81 -5.78 15.77 11.26
C PHE A 81 -4.88 16.28 12.38
N GLU A 82 -5.00 15.68 13.56
CA GLU A 82 -4.13 15.98 14.68
C GLU A 82 -2.67 15.59 14.36
N PRO A 83 -1.67 16.29 14.91
CA PRO A 83 -0.26 16.00 14.64
C PRO A 83 0.10 14.52 14.79
N LEU A 84 -0.38 13.86 15.85
CA LEU A 84 -0.11 12.45 16.07
C LEU A 84 -0.61 11.56 14.92
N GLN A 85 -1.78 11.86 14.34
CA GLN A 85 -2.33 11.12 13.21
C GLN A 85 -1.49 11.32 11.94
N ILE A 86 -1.04 12.55 11.71
CA ILE A 86 -0.14 12.87 10.60
C ILE A 86 1.20 12.14 10.76
N ALA A 87 1.73 12.08 11.98
CA ALA A 87 2.96 11.35 12.28
C ALA A 87 2.81 9.85 12.02
N THR A 88 1.69 9.24 12.41
CA THR A 88 1.39 7.83 12.15
C THR A 88 1.29 7.55 10.65
N TYR A 89 0.62 8.42 9.90
CA TYR A 89 0.50 8.27 8.45
C TYR A 89 1.86 8.42 7.75
N PHE A 90 2.64 9.43 8.14
CA PHE A 90 3.99 9.65 7.65
C PHE A 90 4.93 8.47 7.96
N ASN A 91 4.86 7.95 9.19
CA ASN A 91 5.59 6.77 9.63
C ASN A 91 5.35 5.57 8.71
N ARG A 92 4.09 5.37 8.28
CA ARG A 92 3.73 4.28 7.37
C ARG A 92 4.23 4.50 5.95
N ILE A 93 4.17 5.74 5.43
CA ILE A 93 4.76 6.06 4.11
C ILE A 93 6.24 5.66 4.11
N VAL A 94 6.96 6.03 5.17
CA VAL A 94 8.38 5.69 5.36
C VAL A 94 8.57 4.18 5.45
N ASP A 95 7.80 3.47 6.28
CA ASP A 95 7.91 2.02 6.42
C ASP A 95 7.64 1.30 5.08
N ASN A 96 6.61 1.71 4.33
CA ASN A 96 6.28 1.12 3.03
C ASN A 96 7.40 1.37 2.01
N LEU A 97 7.93 2.59 1.93
CA LEU A 97 9.05 2.92 1.03
C LEU A 97 10.28 2.05 1.29
N ILE A 98 10.62 1.84 2.56
CA ILE A 98 11.76 0.99 2.93
C ILE A 98 11.54 -0.45 2.47
N GLU A 99 10.34 -1.01 2.66
CA GLU A 99 10.04 -2.35 2.16
C GLU A 99 10.00 -2.43 0.63
N ASP A 100 9.51 -1.40 -0.06
CA ASP A 100 9.51 -1.30 -1.52
C ASP A 100 10.95 -1.35 -2.07
N PHE A 101 11.86 -0.58 -1.46
CA PHE A 101 13.28 -0.61 -1.84
C PHE A 101 13.92 -1.97 -1.57
N ARG A 102 13.56 -2.63 -0.46
CA ARG A 102 14.03 -3.98 -0.17
C ARG A 102 13.57 -5.00 -1.22
N LYS A 103 12.28 -4.97 -1.58
CA LYS A 103 11.74 -5.85 -2.64
C LYS A 103 12.38 -5.56 -4.00
N ALA A 104 12.63 -4.29 -4.31
CA ALA A 104 13.29 -3.90 -5.55
C ALA A 104 14.76 -4.37 -5.60
N SER A 105 15.48 -4.33 -4.47
CA SER A 105 16.86 -4.81 -4.38
C SER A 105 16.97 -6.34 -4.47
N GLU A 106 15.97 -7.05 -3.93
CA GLU A 106 15.82 -8.51 -4.03
C GLU A 106 15.53 -8.96 -5.48
N LYS A 107 14.83 -8.13 -6.28
CA LYS A 107 14.51 -8.37 -7.71
C LYS A 107 15.68 -8.13 -8.69
N LYS A 108 16.93 -8.38 -8.31
CA LYS A 108 18.04 -8.46 -9.28
C LYS A 108 17.77 -9.55 -10.32
N PRO A 109 18.19 -9.37 -11.59
CA PRO A 109 17.61 -10.07 -12.74
C PRO A 109 17.76 -11.58 -12.62
N LEU A 110 16.64 -12.29 -12.68
CA LEU A 110 16.63 -13.72 -12.95
C LEU A 110 17.37 -13.95 -14.27
N SER A 111 18.45 -14.72 -14.17
CA SER A 111 19.16 -15.32 -15.29
C SER A 111 18.15 -15.85 -16.32
N ILE A 112 18.25 -15.36 -17.55
CA ILE A 112 17.53 -15.86 -18.73
C ILE A 112 18.14 -17.24 -19.05
N ASP A 113 17.79 -18.25 -18.27
CA ASP A 113 17.95 -19.67 -18.60
C ASP A 113 17.36 -20.51 -17.45
N VAL A 114 16.05 -20.39 -17.24
CA VAL A 114 15.30 -21.43 -16.54
C VAL A 114 13.98 -21.61 -17.27
N THR A 115 13.86 -22.74 -17.95
CA THR A 115 12.62 -23.31 -18.45
C THR A 115 11.63 -23.39 -17.29
N VAL A 116 10.67 -22.46 -17.27
CA VAL A 116 9.55 -22.46 -16.32
C VAL A 116 8.73 -23.71 -16.59
N LYS A 117 8.81 -24.69 -15.69
CA LYS A 117 7.79 -25.72 -15.58
C LYS A 117 6.53 -25.04 -15.09
N GLU A 118 5.46 -25.20 -15.85
CA GLU A 118 4.09 -24.87 -15.47
C GLU A 118 3.75 -25.65 -14.20
N GLU A 119 3.84 -24.99 -13.04
CA GLU A 119 3.13 -25.39 -11.83
C GLU A 119 1.87 -24.52 -11.75
N ASP A 120 0.75 -25.14 -11.39
CA ASP A 120 -0.59 -24.54 -11.27
C ASP A 120 -0.58 -23.27 -10.39
N ASP A 121 -0.35 -22.10 -11.01
CA ASP A 121 -0.50 -20.79 -10.38
C ASP A 121 -2.00 -20.44 -10.26
N GLU A 122 -2.65 -20.97 -9.21
CA GLU A 122 -3.94 -20.44 -8.77
C GLU A 122 -3.77 -18.96 -8.37
N LEU A 123 -4.54 -18.08 -9.02
CA LEU A 123 -4.55 -16.65 -8.73
C LEU A 123 -5.17 -16.38 -7.36
N GLU A 124 -4.34 -16.30 -6.32
CA GLU A 124 -4.81 -16.05 -4.95
C GLU A 124 -4.88 -14.56 -4.61
N LEU A 125 -5.95 -14.17 -3.89
CA LEU A 125 -6.13 -12.80 -3.38
C LEU A 125 -5.10 -12.46 -2.28
N SER A 126 -4.56 -13.48 -1.61
CA SER A 126 -3.51 -13.43 -0.59
C SER A 126 -2.22 -12.80 -1.11
N GLU A 127 -1.91 -12.96 -2.40
CA GLU A 127 -0.75 -12.35 -3.06
C GLU A 127 -0.92 -10.84 -3.28
N VAL A 128 -2.15 -10.32 -3.18
CA VAL A 128 -2.49 -8.90 -3.26
C VAL A 128 -2.73 -8.30 -1.86
N ILE A 129 -3.14 -9.12 -0.89
CA ILE A 129 -3.52 -8.71 0.46
C ILE A 129 -2.77 -9.57 1.49
N SER A 130 -1.71 -9.02 2.09
CA SER A 130 -0.97 -9.71 3.16
C SER A 130 -1.79 -9.76 4.46
N ASP A 131 -2.06 -10.97 4.94
CA ASP A 131 -2.71 -11.22 6.23
C ASP A 131 -1.74 -11.00 7.40
N ASN A 132 -1.67 -9.76 7.88
CA ASN A 132 -1.12 -9.46 9.20
C ASN A 132 -2.17 -8.73 10.03
N THR A 133 -3.00 -9.52 10.73
CA THR A 133 -4.07 -9.01 11.61
C THR A 133 -3.62 -9.05 13.07
N ALA A 134 -3.20 -7.89 13.58
CA ALA A 134 -3.27 -7.56 15.00
C ALA A 134 -4.10 -6.27 15.13
N LEU A 135 -5.23 -6.35 15.84
CA LEU A 135 -6.13 -5.22 16.11
C LEU A 135 -5.41 -4.18 16.98
N THR A 136 -4.88 -3.13 16.36
CA THR A 136 -4.30 -1.95 17.04
C THR A 136 -5.10 -0.69 16.66
N SER A 137 -4.76 0.46 17.25
CA SER A 137 -5.30 1.78 16.86
C SER A 137 -5.17 2.09 15.36
N GLU A 138 -4.33 1.32 14.66
CA GLU A 138 -4.14 1.31 13.21
C GLU A 138 -5.39 0.92 12.41
N GLU A 139 -6.26 0.03 12.92
CA GLU A 139 -7.47 -0.40 12.20
C GLU A 139 -8.56 0.67 12.17
N ILE A 140 -8.67 1.51 13.21
CA ILE A 140 -9.66 2.60 13.25
C ILE A 140 -9.35 3.62 12.16
N PHE A 141 -8.06 3.93 11.98
CA PHE A 141 -7.61 4.82 10.93
C PHE A 141 -7.75 4.20 9.54
N ASP A 142 -7.39 2.92 9.38
CA ASP A 142 -7.52 2.23 8.11
C ASP A 142 -8.98 2.15 7.65
N LYS A 143 -9.93 1.96 8.57
CA LYS A 143 -11.37 2.03 8.28
C LYS A 143 -11.82 3.41 7.80
N LEU A 144 -11.28 4.50 8.37
CA LEU A 144 -11.63 5.86 7.96
C LEU A 144 -11.10 6.18 6.56
N VAL A 145 -9.84 5.83 6.26
CA VAL A 145 -9.24 6.09 4.94
C VAL A 145 -9.81 5.15 3.87
N ALA A 146 -10.20 3.93 4.22
CA ALA A 146 -10.79 2.97 3.29
C ALA A 146 -12.13 3.45 2.71
N GLN A 147 -12.91 4.28 3.42
CA GLN A 147 -14.18 4.79 2.89
C GLN A 147 -13.96 5.66 1.64
N ASP A 148 -12.99 6.56 1.67
CA ASP A 148 -12.72 7.47 0.56
C ASP A 148 -11.99 6.76 -0.58
N ILE A 149 -11.07 5.86 -0.25
CA ILE A 149 -10.39 5.01 -1.25
C ILE A 149 -11.37 4.07 -1.93
N PHE A 150 -12.40 3.62 -1.22
CA PHE A 150 -13.45 2.81 -1.82
C PHE A 150 -14.19 3.56 -2.92
N GLU A 151 -14.55 4.82 -2.73
CA GLU A 151 -15.20 5.61 -3.78
C GLU A 151 -14.26 5.87 -4.97
N GLU A 152 -12.97 6.15 -4.71
CA GLU A 152 -11.97 6.29 -5.78
C GLU A 152 -11.77 4.98 -6.55
N PHE A 153 -11.66 3.85 -5.83
CA PHE A 153 -11.50 2.53 -6.41
C PHE A 153 -12.72 2.15 -7.26
N LYS A 154 -13.93 2.38 -6.74
CA LYS A 154 -15.19 2.17 -7.44
C LYS A 154 -15.27 2.98 -8.72
N SER A 155 -14.84 4.24 -8.70
CA SER A 155 -14.74 5.06 -9.91
C SER A 155 -13.69 4.51 -10.90
N TYR A 156 -12.53 4.08 -10.40
CA TYR A 156 -11.43 3.55 -11.22
C TYR A 156 -11.77 2.26 -11.95
N VAL A 157 -12.61 1.41 -11.35
CA VAL A 157 -13.04 0.12 -11.92
C VAL A 157 -14.42 0.17 -12.58
N LYS A 158 -14.99 1.38 -12.75
CA LYS A 158 -16.30 1.58 -13.38
C LYS A 158 -16.35 0.93 -14.77
N GLY A 159 -17.40 0.17 -15.04
CA GLY A 159 -17.57 -0.62 -16.27
C GLY A 159 -16.79 -1.94 -16.30
N LYS A 160 -16.16 -2.35 -15.18
CA LYS A 160 -15.46 -3.63 -14.98
C LYS A 160 -15.96 -4.38 -13.75
N GLU A 161 -17.14 -4.03 -13.25
CA GLU A 161 -17.71 -4.54 -12.01
C GLU A 161 -17.87 -6.07 -12.05
N LEU A 162 -18.36 -6.62 -13.16
CA LEU A 162 -18.56 -8.06 -13.31
C LEU A 162 -17.24 -8.85 -13.31
N ASP A 163 -16.23 -8.35 -14.04
CA ASP A 163 -14.90 -8.98 -14.07
C ASP A 163 -14.23 -8.95 -12.68
N LEU A 164 -14.39 -7.83 -11.97
CA LEU A 164 -13.85 -7.63 -10.64
C LEU A 164 -14.54 -8.51 -9.60
N CYS A 165 -15.87 -8.59 -9.63
CA CYS A 165 -16.63 -9.45 -8.72
C CYS A 165 -16.38 -10.94 -8.97
N ASP A 166 -16.23 -11.35 -10.24
CA ASP A 166 -15.85 -12.72 -10.59
C ASP A 166 -14.49 -13.08 -9.99
N PHE A 167 -13.50 -12.19 -10.14
CA PHE A 167 -12.17 -12.39 -9.56
C PHE A 167 -12.20 -12.41 -8.03
N ILE A 168 -12.82 -11.43 -7.36
CA ILE A 168 -12.89 -11.35 -5.89
C ILE A 168 -13.51 -12.63 -5.32
N TYR A 169 -14.61 -13.09 -5.89
CA TYR A 169 -15.25 -14.31 -5.42
C TYR A 169 -14.42 -15.55 -5.73
N TYR A 170 -13.89 -15.69 -6.95
CA TYR A 170 -13.09 -16.85 -7.34
C TYR A 170 -11.86 -17.02 -6.44
N SER A 171 -11.16 -15.92 -6.18
CA SER A 171 -9.88 -15.88 -5.47
C SER A 171 -9.98 -15.95 -3.94
N GLY A 172 -11.14 -15.62 -3.35
CA GLY A 172 -11.23 -15.41 -1.90
C GLY A 172 -12.49 -15.94 -1.21
N TYR A 173 -13.49 -16.44 -1.94
CA TYR A 173 -14.78 -16.79 -1.33
C TYR A 173 -15.45 -18.06 -1.90
N SER A 174 -15.68 -18.12 -3.22
CA SER A 174 -16.36 -19.24 -3.89
C SER A 174 -15.93 -19.33 -5.35
N LYS A 175 -15.21 -20.39 -5.69
CA LYS A 175 -14.70 -20.66 -7.06
C LYS A 175 -15.82 -20.86 -8.09
N ASP A 176 -16.99 -21.31 -7.63
CA ASP A 176 -18.19 -21.54 -8.43
C ASP A 176 -19.05 -20.29 -8.63
N ALA A 177 -18.69 -19.17 -7.99
CA ALA A 177 -19.34 -17.90 -8.24
C ALA A 177 -19.03 -17.42 -9.66
N GLN A 178 -20.07 -17.17 -10.44
CA GLN A 178 -19.90 -16.65 -11.79
C GLN A 178 -20.76 -15.41 -12.01
N PHE A 179 -20.10 -14.28 -12.25
CA PHE A 179 -20.75 -12.98 -12.48
C PHE A 179 -20.92 -12.67 -13.97
N ARG A 180 -20.22 -13.41 -14.83
CA ARG A 180 -20.36 -13.35 -16.29
C ARG A 180 -19.94 -14.64 -16.97
N GLU A 181 -20.43 -14.86 -18.18
CA GLU A 181 -19.97 -15.96 -19.02
C GLU A 181 -18.61 -15.65 -19.65
N TYR A 182 -17.79 -16.71 -19.72
CA TYR A 182 -16.50 -16.70 -20.39
C TYR A 182 -16.50 -17.77 -21.49
N PRO A 183 -15.94 -17.49 -22.68
CA PRO A 183 -15.87 -18.46 -23.77
C PRO A 183 -15.05 -19.72 -23.45
N SER A 184 -14.12 -19.64 -22.49
CA SER A 184 -13.26 -20.74 -22.08
C SER A 184 -12.66 -20.48 -20.69
N ALA A 185 -12.09 -21.52 -20.08
CA ALA A 185 -11.33 -21.41 -18.83
C ALA A 185 -10.10 -20.48 -18.99
N ASP A 186 -9.38 -20.57 -20.11
CA ASP A 186 -8.26 -19.67 -20.44
C ASP A 186 -8.70 -18.20 -20.55
N ALA A 187 -9.87 -17.95 -21.15
CA ALA A 187 -10.42 -16.59 -21.22
C ALA A 187 -10.77 -16.03 -19.83
N ARG A 188 -11.28 -16.88 -18.93
CA ARG A 188 -11.53 -16.52 -17.52
C ARG A 188 -10.22 -16.22 -16.79
N TYR A 189 -9.22 -17.09 -16.90
CA TYR A 189 -7.89 -16.92 -16.30
C TYR A 189 -7.24 -15.59 -16.74
N LYS A 190 -7.22 -15.30 -18.05
CA LYS A 190 -6.68 -14.02 -18.57
C LYS A 190 -7.48 -12.81 -18.12
N ALA A 191 -8.79 -12.94 -17.91
CA ALA A 191 -9.59 -11.86 -17.35
C ALA A 191 -9.21 -11.60 -15.88
N HIS A 192 -9.08 -12.64 -15.07
CA HIS A 192 -8.64 -12.56 -13.68
C HIS A 192 -7.23 -11.97 -13.55
N GLN A 193 -6.28 -12.37 -14.39
CA GLN A 193 -4.94 -11.76 -14.45
C GLN A 193 -5.01 -10.23 -14.67
N ARG A 194 -5.81 -9.78 -15.64
CA ARG A 194 -5.99 -8.34 -15.93
C ARG A 194 -6.63 -7.58 -14.76
N VAL A 195 -7.55 -8.22 -14.05
CA VAL A 195 -8.18 -7.65 -12.86
C VAL A 195 -7.17 -7.54 -11.72
N ARG A 196 -6.42 -8.61 -11.45
CA ARG A 196 -5.36 -8.63 -10.43
C ARG A 196 -4.37 -7.49 -10.66
N GLU A 197 -3.84 -7.35 -11.88
CA GLU A 197 -2.89 -6.28 -12.19
C GLU A 197 -3.53 -4.89 -12.08
N ARG A 198 -4.83 -4.76 -12.39
CA ARG A 198 -5.56 -3.50 -12.22
C ARG A 198 -5.73 -3.11 -10.76
N ILE A 199 -6.06 -4.08 -9.89
CA ILE A 199 -6.13 -3.88 -8.44
C ILE A 199 -4.75 -3.48 -7.91
N ARG A 200 -3.72 -4.25 -8.27
CA ARG A 200 -2.33 -4.00 -7.89
C ARG A 200 -1.91 -2.58 -8.28
N LYS A 201 -2.11 -2.21 -9.54
CA LYS A 201 -1.80 -0.86 -10.05
C LYS A 201 -2.51 0.23 -9.26
N PHE A 202 -3.79 0.06 -8.96
CA PHE A 202 -4.52 1.07 -8.18
C PHE A 202 -3.92 1.22 -6.77
N PHE A 203 -3.78 0.12 -6.04
CA PHE A 203 -3.38 0.18 -4.63
C PHE A 203 -1.88 0.41 -4.42
N GLU A 204 -1.02 -0.01 -5.34
CA GLU A 204 0.44 0.18 -5.25
C GLU A 204 0.89 1.49 -5.92
N GLU A 205 0.33 1.88 -7.06
CA GLU A 205 0.82 3.02 -7.85
C GLU A 205 -0.02 4.29 -7.69
N VAL A 206 -1.35 4.17 -7.53
CA VAL A 206 -2.26 5.33 -7.50
C VAL A 206 -2.43 5.85 -6.07
N VAL A 207 -2.83 4.99 -5.14
CA VAL A 207 -3.13 5.40 -3.76
C VAL A 207 -2.06 5.00 -2.75
N ASN A 208 -1.28 3.94 -3.03
CA ASN A 208 -0.20 3.42 -2.20
C ASN A 208 -0.54 3.33 -0.70
N VAL A 209 -1.40 2.38 -0.37
CA VAL A 209 -1.97 2.21 0.96
C VAL A 209 -1.60 0.88 1.60
N SER A 210 -1.80 0.78 2.91
CA SER A 210 -1.49 -0.45 3.64
C SER A 210 -2.34 -1.64 3.13
N PRO A 211 -1.83 -2.88 3.21
CA PRO A 211 -2.62 -4.07 2.88
C PRO A 211 -3.94 -4.17 3.65
N SER A 212 -4.00 -3.64 4.88
CA SER A 212 -5.21 -3.54 5.70
C SER A 212 -6.27 -2.63 5.05
N VAL A 213 -5.88 -1.45 4.54
CA VAL A 213 -6.79 -0.59 3.78
C VAL A 213 -7.26 -1.28 2.51
N VAL A 214 -6.35 -1.94 1.77
CA VAL A 214 -6.71 -2.73 0.58
C VAL A 214 -7.77 -3.78 0.95
N LYS A 215 -7.55 -4.53 2.04
CA LYS A 215 -8.47 -5.54 2.55
C LYS A 215 -9.84 -4.95 2.85
N ILE A 216 -9.91 -3.84 3.57
CA ILE A 216 -11.17 -3.18 3.92
C ILE A 216 -11.89 -2.70 2.66
N VAL A 217 -11.18 -2.10 1.70
CA VAL A 217 -11.77 -1.64 0.44
C VAL A 217 -12.30 -2.80 -0.39
N ILE A 218 -11.56 -3.90 -0.53
CA ILE A 218 -11.99 -5.08 -1.27
C ILE A 218 -13.18 -5.77 -0.58
N GLN A 219 -13.16 -5.90 0.74
CA GLN A 219 -14.28 -6.44 1.51
C GLN A 219 -15.53 -5.57 1.37
N LYS A 220 -15.38 -4.25 1.43
CA LYS A 220 -16.47 -3.28 1.22
C LYS A 220 -17.00 -3.36 -0.21
N TYR A 221 -16.13 -3.50 -1.20
CA TYR A 221 -16.53 -3.68 -2.60
C TYR A 221 -17.30 -4.98 -2.83
N LYS A 222 -16.86 -6.08 -2.21
CA LYS A 222 -17.64 -7.31 -2.19
C LYS A 222 -19.04 -7.05 -1.63
N SER A 223 -19.15 -6.49 -0.42
CA SER A 223 -20.45 -6.33 0.25
C SER A 223 -21.37 -5.34 -0.46
N GLU A 224 -20.86 -4.21 -0.94
CA GLU A 224 -21.68 -3.12 -1.49
C GLU A 224 -21.97 -3.25 -2.99
N ILE A 225 -21.16 -4.02 -3.73
CA ILE A 225 -21.33 -4.16 -5.18
C ILE A 225 -21.57 -5.61 -5.55
N CYS A 226 -20.63 -6.51 -5.22
CA CYS A 226 -20.71 -7.89 -5.70
C CYS A 226 -21.88 -8.67 -5.09
N ASP A 227 -22.11 -8.57 -3.78
CA ASP A 227 -23.21 -9.24 -3.10
C ASP A 227 -24.55 -8.70 -3.61
N HIS A 228 -24.66 -7.39 -3.83
CA HIS A 228 -25.84 -6.79 -4.46
C HIS A 228 -26.09 -7.32 -5.88
N ILE A 229 -25.06 -7.43 -6.72
CA ILE A 229 -25.21 -8.00 -8.07
C ILE A 229 -25.61 -9.49 -8.02
N ARG A 230 -25.09 -10.24 -7.04
CA ARG A 230 -25.32 -11.70 -6.92
C ARG A 230 -26.69 -12.03 -6.36
N PHE A 231 -27.13 -11.33 -5.32
CA PHE A 231 -28.30 -11.69 -4.52
C PHE A 231 -29.53 -10.81 -4.79
N ASN A 232 -29.37 -9.63 -5.40
CA ASN A 232 -30.49 -8.78 -5.82
C ASN A 232 -30.73 -8.83 -7.35
N LYS A 233 -30.55 -10.01 -7.95
CA LYS A 233 -31.15 -10.28 -9.26
C LYS A 233 -32.67 -10.32 -9.14
#